data_AF-A0A099NPL8-F1
#
_entry.id   AF-A0A099NPL8-F1
#
_cell.length_a   1.000
_cell.length_b   1.000
_cell.length_c   1.000
_cell.angle_alpha   90.00
_cell.angle_beta   90.00
_cell.angle_gamma   90.00
#
_symmetry.space_group_name_H-M   'P 1'
#
loop_
_entity.id
_entity.type
_entity.pdbx_description
1 polymer ?
#
loop_
_entity_poly.entity_id
_entity_poly.type
_entity_poly.pdbx_seq_one_letter_code
_entity_poly.pdbx_strand_id
1 'polypeptide(L)'
;MILICNDKSLPKMRTLDRCCFDLVWRRPSAREMKSRLMTIAHREGLKLDPNIIDKLVSITHNDIRQIINIMSTVARTQKSLNFDNLNDMQDSWEKEVSLKPFDVIPRLLSVSNLSINEKIGLYFNDMDIIPLM
;
A
#
# COMPACT_ATOMS: atom_id res chain seq x y z
N MET A 1 -28.73 -6.40 14.91
CA MET A 1 -27.33 -6.58 15.37
C MET A 1 -26.44 -6.58 14.15
N ILE A 2 -25.32 -5.86 14.15
CA ILE A 2 -24.39 -5.77 13.02
C ILE A 2 -23.04 -6.32 13.49
N LEU A 3 -22.47 -7.28 12.76
CA LEU A 3 -21.17 -7.87 13.03
C LEU A 3 -20.20 -7.54 11.89
N ILE A 4 -18.95 -7.25 12.22
CA ILE A 4 -17.90 -6.93 11.25
C ILE A 4 -16.71 -7.86 11.54
N CYS A 5 -16.21 -8.54 10.50
CA CYS A 5 -15.03 -9.39 10.59
C CYS A 5 -14.14 -9.20 9.35
N ASN A 6 -12.84 -9.44 9.52
CA ASN A 6 -11.88 -9.37 8.40
C ASN A 6 -11.82 -10.65 7.58
N ASP A 7 -11.98 -11.81 8.24
CA ASP A 7 -11.92 -13.12 7.61
C ASP A 7 -13.05 -14.01 8.13
N LYS A 8 -13.94 -14.36 7.19
CA LYS A 8 -15.10 -15.24 7.43
C LYS A 8 -14.72 -16.72 7.40
N SER A 9 -13.64 -17.09 6.72
CA SER A 9 -13.24 -18.49 6.53
C SER A 9 -12.71 -19.16 7.81
N LEU A 10 -12.45 -18.36 8.85
CA LEU A 10 -11.96 -18.83 10.13
C LEU A 10 -12.95 -19.82 10.78
N PRO A 11 -12.45 -20.93 11.36
CA PRO A 11 -13.30 -21.92 12.04
C PRO A 11 -14.21 -21.31 13.12
N LYS A 12 -13.76 -20.22 13.76
CA LYS A 12 -14.50 -19.47 14.78
C LYS A 12 -15.78 -18.81 14.26
N MET A 13 -15.86 -18.53 12.96
CA MET A 13 -16.99 -17.81 12.34
C MET A 13 -18.06 -18.76 11.78
N ARG A 14 -17.79 -20.08 11.70
CA ARG A 14 -18.72 -21.08 11.14
C ARG A 14 -20.09 -21.12 11.82
N THR A 15 -20.18 -20.75 13.09
CA THR A 15 -21.45 -20.71 13.84
C THR A 15 -22.37 -19.59 13.36
N LEU A 16 -21.81 -18.52 12.78
CA LEU A 16 -22.56 -17.36 12.30
C LEU A 16 -23.10 -17.55 10.88
N ASP A 17 -22.54 -18.49 10.10
CA ASP A 17 -22.91 -18.74 8.71
C ASP A 17 -24.40 -19.07 8.51
N ARG A 18 -25.03 -19.72 9.50
CA ARG A 18 -26.45 -20.12 9.43
C ARG A 18 -27.40 -19.15 10.12
N CYS A 19 -26.85 -18.17 10.85
CA CYS A 19 -27.61 -17.33 11.77
C CYS A 19 -27.68 -15.87 11.32
N CYS A 20 -26.86 -15.46 10.35
CA CYS A 20 -26.73 -14.06 9.92
C CYS A 20 -26.71 -13.94 8.39
N PHE A 21 -27.18 -12.80 7.88
CA PHE A 21 -27.03 -12.45 6.47
C PHE A 21 -25.58 -12.08 6.17
N ASP A 22 -25.05 -12.63 5.08
CA ASP A 22 -23.66 -12.42 4.67
C ASP A 22 -23.54 -11.27 3.67
N LEU A 23 -22.69 -10.29 4.01
CA LEU A 23 -22.34 -9.18 3.15
C LEU A 23 -20.81 -9.10 3.00
N VAL A 24 -20.32 -9.49 1.82
CA VAL A 24 -18.89 -9.51 1.52
C VAL A 24 -18.43 -8.16 1.00
N TRP A 25 -17.46 -7.55 1.69
CA TRP A 25 -16.78 -6.35 1.24
C TRP A 25 -15.59 -6.72 0.35
N ARG A 26 -15.60 -6.25 -0.90
CA ARG A 26 -14.46 -6.36 -1.81
C ARG A 26 -13.64 -5.10 -1.76
N ARG A 27 -12.35 -5.21 -2.09
CA ARG A 27 -11.51 -4.03 -2.24
C ARG A 27 -12.03 -3.18 -3.40
N PRO A 28 -12.17 -1.87 -3.20
CA PRO A 28 -12.67 -0.96 -4.22
C PRO A 28 -11.68 -0.88 -5.38
N SER A 29 -12.21 -0.58 -6.57
CA SER A 29 -11.38 -0.37 -7.75
C SER A 29 -10.60 0.95 -7.66
N ALA A 30 -9.43 1.02 -8.29
CA ALA A 30 -8.66 2.25 -8.46
C ALA A 30 -9.51 3.40 -9.02
N ARG A 31 -10.39 3.10 -9.98
CA ARG A 31 -11.29 4.09 -10.59
C ARG A 31 -12.29 4.67 -9.60
N GLU A 32 -12.84 3.84 -8.72
CA GLU A 32 -13.82 4.24 -7.70
C GLU A 32 -13.15 5.10 -6.62
N MET A 33 -11.94 4.71 -6.20
CA MET A 33 -11.15 5.48 -5.23
C MET A 33 -10.70 6.82 -5.79
N LYS A 34 -10.31 6.88 -7.07
CA LYS A 34 -9.78 8.09 -7.72
C LYS A 34 -10.71 9.30 -7.58
N SER A 35 -12.02 9.11 -7.78
CA SER A 35 -13.01 10.20 -7.64
C SER A 35 -13.03 10.76 -6.22
N ARG A 36 -13.01 9.88 -5.21
CA ARG A 36 -13.03 10.30 -3.79
C ARG A 36 -11.72 10.95 -3.37
N LEU A 37 -10.59 10.40 -3.79
CA LEU A 37 -9.26 10.94 -3.47
C LEU A 37 -9.04 12.33 -4.09
N MET A 38 -9.47 12.54 -5.34
CA MET A 38 -9.44 13.87 -5.98
C MET A 38 -10.32 14.89 -5.23
N THR A 39 -11.49 14.47 -4.76
CA THR A 39 -12.39 15.34 -3.99
C THR A 39 -11.76 15.76 -2.67
N ILE A 40 -11.09 14.82 -1.98
CA ILE A 40 -10.37 15.10 -0.74
C ILE A 40 -9.19 16.04 -1.02
N ALA A 41 -8.38 15.75 -2.03
CA ALA A 41 -7.26 16.59 -2.43
C ALA A 41 -7.68 18.04 -2.71
N HIS A 42 -8.77 18.22 -3.46
CA HIS A 42 -9.30 19.54 -3.78
C HIS A 42 -9.76 20.31 -2.52
N ARG A 43 -10.42 19.62 -1.57
CA ARG A 43 -10.86 20.22 -0.30
C ARG A 43 -9.70 20.60 0.61
N GLU A 44 -8.64 19.82 0.61
CA GLU A 44 -7.42 20.08 1.38
C GLU A 44 -6.48 21.08 0.69
N GLY A 45 -6.83 21.59 -0.49
CA GLY A 45 -5.99 22.52 -1.25
C GLY A 45 -4.73 21.88 -1.85
N LEU A 46 -4.66 20.54 -1.87
CA LEU A 46 -3.59 19.76 -2.47
C LEU A 46 -3.78 19.66 -3.97
N LYS A 47 -2.81 20.16 -4.75
CA LYS A 47 -2.74 19.88 -6.19
C LYS A 47 -2.11 18.51 -6.39
N LEU A 48 -2.91 17.57 -6.89
CA LEU A 48 -2.54 16.18 -7.11
C LEU A 48 -2.83 15.81 -8.57
N ASP A 49 -1.81 15.33 -9.29
CA ASP A 49 -2.01 14.81 -10.64
C ASP A 49 -2.76 13.47 -10.61
N PRO A 50 -3.68 13.24 -11.57
CA PRO A 50 -4.44 11.99 -11.66
C PRO A 50 -3.58 10.73 -11.75
N ASN A 51 -2.36 10.81 -12.31
CA ASN A 51 -1.43 9.70 -12.46
C ASN A 51 -0.80 9.28 -11.12
N ILE A 52 -0.66 10.23 -10.18
CA ILE A 52 -0.10 10.01 -8.85
C ILE A 52 -1.05 9.14 -8.03
N ILE A 53 -2.36 9.37 -8.18
CA ILE A 53 -3.37 8.63 -7.45
C ILE A 53 -3.37 7.15 -7.84
N ASP A 54 -3.22 6.84 -9.12
CA ASP A 54 -3.17 5.46 -9.59
C ASP A 54 -1.92 4.73 -9.04
N LYS A 55 -0.77 5.42 -8.93
CA LYS A 55 0.42 4.90 -8.25
C LYS A 55 0.20 4.68 -6.76
N LEU A 56 -0.36 5.66 -6.03
CA LEU A 56 -0.66 5.53 -4.60
C LEU A 56 -1.59 4.35 -4.30
N VAL A 57 -2.59 4.14 -5.16
CA VAL A 57 -3.50 3.00 -5.07
C VAL A 57 -2.76 1.67 -5.26
N SER A 58 -1.82 1.60 -6.21
CA SER A 58 -1.02 0.40 -6.44
C SER A 58 -0.12 0.05 -5.24
N ILE A 59 0.53 1.06 -4.63
CA ILE A 59 1.44 0.90 -3.49
C ILE A 59 0.68 0.42 -2.24
N THR A 60 -0.50 0.98 -1.99
CA THR A 60 -1.32 0.69 -0.80
C THR A 60 -2.23 -0.54 -0.97
N HIS A 61 -2.12 -1.26 -2.09
CA HIS A 61 -2.94 -2.43 -2.41
C HIS A 61 -4.46 -2.21 -2.28
N ASN A 62 -4.95 -1.05 -2.70
CA ASN A 62 -6.35 -0.63 -2.59
C ASN A 62 -6.86 -0.43 -1.13
N ASP A 63 -5.99 -0.13 -0.17
CA ASP A 63 -6.39 0.27 1.18
C ASP A 63 -6.64 1.80 1.25
N ILE A 64 -7.91 2.20 1.31
CA ILE A 64 -8.32 3.60 1.39
C ILE A 64 -7.72 4.31 2.61
N ARG A 65 -7.60 3.63 3.76
CA ARG A 65 -7.15 4.23 5.01
C ARG A 65 -5.68 4.63 4.91
N GLN A 66 -4.85 3.74 4.37
CA GLN A 66 -3.43 4.03 4.16
C GLN A 66 -3.24 5.20 3.20
N ILE A 67 -4.00 5.24 2.08
CA ILE A 67 -3.91 6.34 1.11
C ILE A 67 -4.24 7.68 1.78
N ILE A 68 -5.33 7.75 2.55
CA ILE A 68 -5.71 8.99 3.24
C ILE A 68 -4.64 9.42 4.25
N ASN A 69 -4.06 8.48 5.00
CA ASN A 69 -2.99 8.78 5.94
C ASN A 69 -1.77 9.36 5.22
N ILE A 70 -1.38 8.78 4.09
CA ILE A 70 -0.28 9.28 3.26
C ILE A 70 -0.59 10.69 2.76
N MET A 71 -1.78 10.91 2.19
CA MET A 71 -2.21 12.23 1.74
C MET A 71 -2.21 13.26 2.87
N SER A 72 -2.61 12.88 4.08
CA SER A 72 -2.58 13.76 5.26
C SER A 72 -1.16 14.13 5.68
N THR A 73 -0.23 13.19 5.59
CA THR A 73 1.19 13.42 5.91
C THR A 73 1.81 14.36 4.90
N VAL A 74 1.53 14.15 3.61
CA VAL A 74 1.95 15.07 2.56
C VAL A 74 1.38 16.46 2.80
N ALA A 75 0.08 16.59 3.07
CA ALA A 75 -0.57 17.89 3.29
C ALA A 75 0.13 18.73 4.37
N ARG A 76 0.63 18.07 5.41
CA ARG A 76 1.38 18.72 6.51
C ARG A 76 2.81 19.10 6.12
N THR A 77 3.47 18.30 5.29
CA THR A 77 4.88 18.49 4.94
C THR A 77 5.06 19.42 3.73
N GLN A 78 4.20 19.35 2.71
CA GLN A 78 4.29 20.12 1.48
C GLN A 78 2.90 20.47 0.93
N LYS A 79 2.72 21.73 0.50
CA LYS A 79 1.44 22.22 -0.08
C LYS A 79 1.25 21.86 -1.57
N SER A 80 2.28 21.34 -2.24
CA SER A 80 2.21 20.92 -3.64
C SER A 80 2.95 19.61 -3.86
N LEU A 81 2.28 18.60 -4.42
CA LEU A 81 2.90 17.37 -4.88
C LEU A 81 3.25 17.51 -6.37
N ASN A 82 4.54 17.63 -6.66
CA ASN A 82 5.06 17.49 -8.02
C ASN A 82 5.62 16.06 -8.21
N PHE A 83 5.68 15.60 -9.46
CA PHE A 83 6.19 14.27 -9.82
C PHE A 83 7.61 13.99 -9.28
N ASP A 84 8.47 15.00 -9.17
CA ASP A 84 9.84 14.85 -8.64
C ASP A 84 9.86 14.60 -7.13
N ASN A 85 9.04 15.32 -6.36
CA ASN A 85 8.91 15.08 -4.92
C ASN A 85 8.35 13.69 -4.62
N LEU A 86 7.61 13.07 -5.55
CA LEU A 86 7.11 11.72 -5.38
C LEU A 86 8.13 10.63 -5.61
N ASN A 87 9.14 10.84 -6.46
CA ASN A 87 10.23 9.88 -6.60
C ASN A 87 11.13 9.94 -5.36
N ASP A 88 11.42 11.13 -4.84
CA ASP A 88 12.17 11.30 -3.58
C ASP A 88 11.38 10.80 -2.36
N MET A 89 10.06 11.03 -2.34
CA MET A 89 9.17 10.43 -1.34
C MET A 89 9.06 8.91 -1.54
N GLN A 90 9.05 8.40 -2.78
CA GLN A 90 9.08 6.97 -3.06
C GLN A 90 10.37 6.32 -2.57
N ASP A 91 11.54 6.94 -2.74
CA ASP A 91 12.82 6.40 -2.26
C ASP A 91 12.96 6.44 -0.74
N SER A 92 12.32 7.41 -0.07
CA SER A 92 12.23 7.44 1.39
C SER A 92 11.14 6.49 1.93
N TRP A 93 10.08 6.24 1.16
CA TRP A 93 9.00 5.33 1.52
C TRP A 93 9.29 3.86 1.20
N GLU A 94 10.05 3.53 0.15
CA GLU A 94 10.59 2.18 -0.10
C GLU A 94 11.56 1.76 1.03
N LYS A 95 12.11 2.72 1.77
CA LYS A 95 12.93 2.48 2.97
C LYS A 95 12.10 2.31 4.25
N GLU A 96 10.95 2.99 4.37
CA GLU A 96 10.06 2.88 5.54
C GLU A 96 9.04 1.72 5.43
N VAL A 97 8.59 1.39 4.23
CA VAL A 97 7.74 0.24 3.96
C VAL A 97 8.65 -0.94 3.71
N SER A 98 8.63 -1.93 4.59
CA SER A 98 9.37 -3.17 4.40
C SER A 98 9.05 -3.78 3.04
N LEU A 99 10.05 -3.83 2.16
CA LEU A 99 9.97 -4.48 0.86
C LEU A 99 9.47 -5.91 1.06
N LYS A 100 8.44 -6.31 0.30
CA LYS A 100 7.93 -7.68 0.40
C LYS A 100 8.93 -8.66 -0.21
N PRO A 101 9.01 -9.90 0.29
CA PRO A 101 9.93 -10.92 -0.22
C PRO A 101 9.88 -11.10 -1.76
N PHE A 102 8.68 -11.02 -2.35
CA PHE A 102 8.48 -11.15 -3.80
C PHE A 102 9.06 -10.00 -4.62
N ASP A 103 9.24 -8.81 -4.04
CA ASP A 103 9.88 -7.67 -4.70
C ASP A 103 11.41 -7.72 -4.52
N VAL A 104 11.88 -8.38 -3.45
CA VAL A 104 13.31 -8.55 -3.12
C VAL A 104 13.97 -9.57 -4.04
N ILE A 105 13.30 -10.68 -4.37
CA ILE A 105 13.87 -11.80 -5.12
C ILE A 105 14.29 -11.42 -6.55
N PRO A 106 13.48 -10.71 -7.36
CA PRO A 106 13.90 -10.26 -8.67
C PRO A 106 15.13 -9.36 -8.59
N ARG A 107 15.23 -8.50 -7.55
CA ARG A 107 16.40 -7.65 -7.30
C ARG A 107 17.63 -8.48 -6.92
N LEU A 108 17.48 -9.47 -6.04
CA LEU A 108 18.57 -10.35 -5.58
C LEU A 108 19.08 -11.29 -6.69
N LEU A 109 18.17 -11.82 -7.52
CA LEU A 109 18.48 -12.74 -8.62
C LEU A 109 18.83 -12.04 -9.92
N SER A 110 18.51 -10.75 -10.07
CA SER A 110 18.94 -9.97 -11.22
C SER A 110 20.47 -9.85 -11.28
N VAL A 111 21.00 -9.80 -12.51
CA VAL A 111 22.41 -9.49 -12.78
C VAL A 111 22.63 -7.99 -12.60
N SER A 112 22.45 -7.48 -11.39
CA SER A 112 22.61 -6.06 -11.07
C SER A 112 23.91 -5.81 -10.30
N ASN A 113 24.51 -4.65 -10.58
CA ASN A 113 25.76 -4.16 -9.97
C ASN A 113 25.55 -3.66 -8.52
N LEU A 114 24.74 -4.35 -7.71
CA LEU A 114 24.57 -4.02 -6.30
C LEU A 114 25.84 -4.36 -5.54
N SER A 115 26.24 -3.47 -4.65
CA SER A 115 27.33 -3.71 -3.71
C SER A 115 26.98 -4.88 -2.79
N ILE A 116 28.00 -5.54 -2.23
CA ILE A 116 27.78 -6.70 -1.36
C ILE A 116 26.96 -6.34 -0.12
N ASN A 117 27.12 -5.10 0.38
CA ASN A 117 26.35 -4.58 1.52
C ASN A 117 24.86 -4.41 1.19
N GLU A 118 24.52 -3.98 -0.03
CA GLU A 118 23.11 -3.86 -0.43
C GLU A 118 22.43 -5.22 -0.58
N LYS A 119 23.15 -6.23 -1.08
CA LYS A 119 22.63 -7.61 -1.15
C LYS A 119 22.35 -8.19 0.22
N ILE A 120 23.26 -7.94 1.16
CA ILE A 120 23.09 -8.34 2.56
C ILE A 120 21.91 -7.59 3.18
N GLY A 121 21.77 -6.28 2.92
CA GLY A 121 20.63 -5.48 3.38
C GLY A 121 19.29 -5.99 2.84
N LEU A 122 19.23 -6.41 1.58
CA LEU A 122 18.03 -7.02 0.99
C LEU A 122 17.66 -8.33 1.67
N TYR A 123 18.64 -9.18 2.02
CA TYR A 123 18.39 -10.40 2.78
C TYR A 123 17.83 -10.13 4.19
N PHE A 124 18.32 -9.08 4.85
CA PHE A 124 17.87 -8.71 6.19
C PHE A 124 16.49 -8.04 6.24
N ASN A 125 15.89 -7.70 5.09
CA ASN A 125 14.52 -7.18 5.07
C ASN A 125 13.48 -8.21 5.53
N ASP A 126 13.70 -9.49 5.24
CA ASP A 126 12.83 -10.59 5.67
C ASP A 126 13.62 -11.91 5.75
N MET A 127 14.39 -12.05 6.83
CA MET A 127 15.31 -13.18 7.05
C MET A 127 14.59 -14.53 7.12
N ASP A 128 13.30 -14.55 7.42
CA ASP A 128 12.52 -15.78 7.58
C ASP A 128 12.01 -16.30 6.24
N ILE A 129 11.59 -15.40 5.34
CA ILE A 129 10.96 -15.79 4.07
C ILE A 129 11.95 -15.81 2.90
N ILE A 130 12.90 -14.86 2.85
CA ILE A 130 13.84 -14.76 1.72
C ILE A 130 14.70 -16.02 1.50
N PRO A 131 15.17 -16.76 2.53
CA PRO A 131 15.92 -17.99 2.30
C PRO A 131 15.07 -19.15 1.75
N LEU A 132 13.74 -19.08 1.91
CA LEU A 132 12.81 -20.15 1.52
C LEU A 132 12.26 -20.00 0.10
N MET A 133 12.52 -18.86 -0.55
CA MET A 133 12.05 -18.54 -1.89
C MET A 133 13.18 -18.60 -2.92
#